data_AF-A0A9P1BSY0-F1
#
_entry.id   AF-A0A9P1BSY0-F1
#
_cell.length_a   1.000
_cell.length_b   1.000
_cell.length_c   1.000
_cell.angle_alpha   90.00
_cell.angle_beta   90.00
_cell.angle_gamma   90.00
#
_symmetry.space_group_name_H-M   'P 1'
#
loop_
_entity.id
_entity.type
_entity.pdbx_description
1 polymer ?
#
loop_
_entity_poly.entity_id
_entity_poly.type
_entity_poly.pdbx_seq_one_letter_code
_entity_poly.pdbx_strand_id
1 'polypeptide(L)'
;MGTSESCCKKDVAPVASKEFKEIIHAAPVMEAEDLAKMGDDLQDLRIEEVDDVDAAPTEFEAEHASEPDVSLDPRLLRGISLHRSLRDLGRVWKTAPSKLREVDHAFLSRRVTQVDGFDVFLSHTWQTSGRLKVWALLLRTGWPCILILWCFFNVMAASLYVAELLPYHTWYYDTSYNFAGWVPHGLWMRAAAILAVLMGLAVAPYRCSSEICFVDVVSINQADPRLTRLGVYGLEGFLSKSKELRVLWSPPLLSRLWCIFELAAFRKANPSGQVVLAPLYVETMIGMVMMGLIVIMITFMLAQILAWGEFGYISTAFSLLPILPLVHYVRRTLREKRRLVAALESFDLHEAGCSTDFDREFIHARISEWYGSPEAFTEYVRGPLFRELAGPLSGIQVPIAYWALIAAIETSSLLEFQMSYYLGGAPWDTLLSHFLASVLASVLWRVVCLTLSLNLCDWCSARSSLTIDLLKSFLVWILTCGILYVSMVLDFICQRGGPLTAALNALAAIFVAFLSLGGWNWLCRGRR
;
A
#
# COMPACT_ATOMS: atom_id res chain seq x y z
N MET A 1 -50.11 -13.58 28.74
CA MET A 1 -51.07 -12.60 28.17
C MET A 1 -50.42 -11.23 28.23
N GLY A 2 -50.37 -10.49 27.11
CA GLY A 2 -50.08 -9.05 27.09
C GLY A 2 -48.72 -8.65 26.51
N THR A 3 -48.74 -8.34 25.22
CA THR A 3 -47.68 -7.78 24.35
C THR A 3 -47.47 -6.27 24.54
N SER A 4 -46.23 -5.77 24.34
CA SER A 4 -45.93 -4.42 23.79
C SER A 4 -44.48 -4.42 23.24
N GLU A 5 -44.32 -4.46 21.90
CA GLU A 5 -44.02 -3.32 20.99
C GLU A 5 -42.59 -2.76 21.13
N SER A 6 -41.61 -3.19 20.31
CA SER A 6 -41.35 -2.80 18.91
C SER A 6 -41.05 -1.31 18.70
N CYS A 7 -39.77 -0.93 18.78
CA CYS A 7 -39.30 0.39 18.36
C CYS A 7 -37.90 0.30 17.72
N CYS A 8 -37.84 0.15 16.40
CA CYS A 8 -36.75 0.62 15.52
C CYS A 8 -37.07 0.30 14.04
N LYS A 9 -38.01 1.07 13.45
CA LYS A 9 -37.98 1.35 12.02
C LYS A 9 -37.26 2.69 11.84
N LYS A 10 -36.17 2.70 11.09
CA LYS A 10 -35.60 3.92 10.53
C LYS A 10 -35.77 3.87 9.03
N ASP A 11 -36.62 4.76 8.55
CA ASP A 11 -36.82 5.07 7.15
C ASP A 11 -35.52 5.63 6.56
N VAL A 12 -35.03 4.98 5.51
CA VAL A 12 -33.99 5.53 4.63
C VAL A 12 -34.72 6.09 3.41
N ALA A 13 -34.82 7.42 3.34
CA ALA A 13 -35.30 8.12 2.17
C ALA A 13 -34.32 7.93 0.99
N PRO A 14 -34.81 7.79 -0.26
CA PRO A 14 -33.96 7.69 -1.43
C PRO A 14 -33.42 9.08 -1.79
N VAL A 15 -32.09 9.24 -1.73
CA VAL A 15 -31.41 10.41 -2.31
C VAL A 15 -31.41 10.24 -3.83
N ALA A 16 -32.07 11.17 -4.51
CA ALA A 16 -32.12 11.29 -5.95
C ALA A 16 -30.70 11.48 -6.54
N SER A 17 -30.29 10.55 -7.41
CA SER A 17 -29.17 10.74 -8.34
C SER A 17 -29.75 10.95 -9.74
N LYS A 18 -29.99 12.22 -10.10
CA LYS A 18 -30.51 12.59 -11.43
C LYS A 18 -29.44 13.20 -12.35
N GLU A 19 -28.15 13.09 -12.00
CA GLU A 19 -27.06 13.78 -12.71
C GLU A 19 -25.88 12.86 -13.10
N PHE A 20 -26.15 11.59 -13.39
CA PHE A 20 -25.11 10.65 -13.87
C PHE A 20 -25.47 9.93 -15.18
N LYS A 21 -26.45 10.43 -15.93
CA LYS A 21 -26.92 9.82 -17.19
C LYS A 21 -26.36 10.45 -18.47
N GLU A 22 -25.61 11.54 -18.41
CA GLU A 22 -25.17 12.27 -19.62
C GLU A 22 -23.70 12.11 -20.01
N ILE A 23 -22.93 11.21 -19.38
CA ILE A 23 -21.49 11.01 -19.70
C ILE A 23 -21.22 9.60 -20.31
N ILE A 24 -22.25 8.87 -20.75
CA ILE A 24 -22.11 7.56 -21.43
C ILE A 24 -22.71 7.60 -22.86
N HIS A 25 -22.31 8.60 -23.66
CA HIS A 25 -22.59 8.60 -25.11
C HIS A 25 -21.35 9.04 -25.90
N ALA A 26 -20.24 8.32 -25.73
CA ALA A 26 -19.08 8.42 -26.61
C ALA A 26 -18.38 7.05 -26.81
N ALA A 27 -19.16 5.97 -26.85
CA ALA A 27 -18.68 4.71 -27.40
C ALA A 27 -18.94 4.72 -28.92
N PRO A 28 -17.98 4.28 -29.76
CA PRO A 28 -18.20 4.20 -31.19
C PRO A 28 -19.37 3.25 -31.47
N VAL A 29 -20.33 3.74 -32.24
CA VAL A 29 -21.45 2.94 -32.75
C VAL A 29 -20.86 1.91 -33.69
N MET A 30 -20.89 0.64 -33.29
CA MET A 30 -20.57 -0.51 -34.14
C MET A 30 -21.58 -0.54 -35.28
N GLU A 31 -21.12 -0.55 -36.53
CA GLU A 31 -22.00 -0.50 -37.70
C GLU A 31 -22.86 -1.78 -37.77
N ALA A 32 -24.09 -1.64 -38.24
CA ALA A 32 -25.05 -2.75 -38.33
C ALA A 32 -24.55 -3.92 -39.18
N GLU A 33 -23.57 -3.67 -40.06
CA GLU A 33 -22.91 -4.68 -40.90
C GLU A 33 -21.98 -5.61 -40.09
N ASP A 34 -21.35 -5.11 -39.01
CA ASP A 34 -20.52 -5.91 -38.11
C ASP A 34 -21.37 -6.80 -37.19
N LEU A 35 -22.57 -6.32 -36.81
CA LEU A 35 -23.56 -7.12 -36.07
C LEU A 35 -24.16 -8.24 -36.91
N ALA A 36 -24.32 -8.04 -38.23
CA ALA A 36 -24.80 -9.06 -39.14
C ALA A 36 -23.75 -10.17 -39.36
N LYS A 37 -22.47 -9.82 -39.53
CA LYS A 37 -21.38 -10.81 -39.64
C LYS A 37 -21.19 -11.64 -38.37
N MET A 38 -21.36 -11.03 -37.19
CA MET A 38 -21.32 -11.78 -35.93
C MET A 38 -22.50 -12.73 -35.77
N GLY A 39 -23.64 -12.46 -36.41
CA GLY A 39 -24.81 -13.34 -36.40
C GLY A 39 -24.64 -14.62 -37.23
N ASP A 40 -23.96 -14.52 -38.37
CA ASP A 40 -23.70 -15.68 -39.25
C ASP A 40 -22.60 -16.60 -38.68
N ASP A 41 -21.55 -16.05 -38.06
CA ASP A 41 -20.49 -16.85 -37.42
C ASP A 41 -20.98 -17.61 -36.16
N LEU A 42 -22.12 -17.20 -35.57
CA LEU A 42 -22.74 -17.84 -34.41
C LEU A 42 -23.71 -18.98 -34.78
N GLN A 43 -24.15 -19.08 -36.05
CA GLN A 43 -25.03 -20.18 -36.49
C GLN A 43 -24.28 -21.49 -36.76
N ASP A 44 -22.97 -21.43 -37.03
CA ASP A 44 -22.12 -22.62 -37.22
C ASP A 44 -21.61 -23.22 -35.89
N LEU A 45 -21.90 -22.60 -34.75
CA LEU A 45 -21.66 -23.15 -33.40
C LEU A 45 -22.92 -23.82 -32.82
N ARG A 46 -23.66 -24.58 -33.65
CA ARG A 46 -24.69 -25.49 -33.17
C ARG A 46 -24.04 -26.64 -32.41
N ILE A 47 -23.81 -26.40 -31.12
CA ILE A 47 -23.55 -27.41 -30.11
C ILE A 47 -24.71 -28.41 -30.19
N GLU A 48 -24.40 -29.68 -30.46
CA GLU A 48 -25.36 -30.78 -30.33
C GLU A 48 -26.00 -30.70 -28.95
N GLU A 49 -27.33 -30.56 -28.90
CA GLU A 49 -28.12 -30.68 -27.68
C GLU A 49 -27.85 -32.07 -27.10
N VAL A 50 -27.04 -32.12 -26.05
CA VAL A 50 -26.88 -33.31 -25.21
C VAL A 50 -28.11 -33.35 -24.31
N ASP A 51 -29.14 -34.06 -24.78
CA ASP A 51 -30.27 -34.52 -23.99
C ASP A 51 -29.78 -35.58 -22.99
N ASP A 52 -29.19 -35.14 -21.87
CA ASP A 52 -29.05 -35.96 -20.66
C ASP A 52 -28.85 -35.05 -19.44
N VAL A 53 -29.94 -34.43 -18.98
CA VAL A 53 -30.01 -33.66 -17.73
C VAL A 53 -30.86 -34.45 -16.74
N ASP A 54 -30.38 -35.64 -16.35
CA ASP A 54 -30.92 -36.40 -15.22
C ASP A 54 -29.81 -37.15 -14.48
N ALA A 55 -29.00 -36.40 -13.73
CA ALA A 55 -28.43 -36.83 -12.45
C ALA A 55 -27.67 -35.64 -11.84
N ALA A 56 -28.20 -35.04 -10.77
CA ALA A 56 -27.33 -34.38 -9.81
C ALA A 56 -26.26 -35.41 -9.39
N PRO A 57 -24.96 -35.07 -9.35
CA PRO A 57 -23.92 -36.03 -8.97
C PRO A 57 -24.14 -36.44 -7.52
N THR A 58 -24.89 -37.52 -7.33
CA THR A 58 -25.06 -38.25 -6.08
C THR A 58 -23.73 -38.90 -5.74
N GLU A 59 -23.28 -38.62 -4.52
CA GLU A 59 -22.19 -39.34 -3.84
C GLU A 59 -20.87 -39.34 -4.61
N PHE A 60 -20.06 -38.32 -4.35
CA PHE A 60 -18.61 -38.47 -4.44
C PHE A 60 -18.22 -39.54 -3.41
N GLU A 61 -18.05 -40.77 -3.88
CA GLU A 61 -17.64 -41.93 -3.09
C GLU A 61 -16.46 -41.55 -2.20
N ALA A 62 -16.66 -41.68 -0.88
CA ALA A 62 -15.69 -41.46 0.17
C ALA A 62 -14.56 -42.53 0.18
N GLU A 63 -14.21 -43.07 -0.99
CA GLU A 63 -13.38 -44.27 -1.16
C GLU A 63 -11.87 -43.98 -1.23
N HIS A 64 -11.42 -42.76 -0.88
CA HIS A 64 -10.00 -42.38 -0.88
C HIS A 64 -9.53 -41.77 0.46
N ALA A 65 -10.10 -42.22 1.58
CA ALA A 65 -9.66 -41.84 2.93
C ALA A 65 -8.49 -42.68 3.47
N SER A 66 -7.73 -43.38 2.63
CA SER A 66 -6.41 -43.93 2.98
C SER A 66 -5.37 -42.85 2.74
N GLU A 67 -4.57 -42.51 3.76
CA GLU A 67 -3.58 -41.41 3.80
C GLU A 67 -3.02 -41.08 2.40
N PRO A 68 -3.59 -40.09 1.70
CA PRO A 68 -3.09 -39.73 0.40
C PRO A 68 -1.73 -39.10 0.65
N ASP A 69 -0.68 -39.67 0.08
CA ASP A 69 0.48 -38.88 -0.30
C ASP A 69 -0.08 -37.71 -1.09
N VAL A 70 -0.19 -36.52 -0.46
CA VAL A 70 -0.79 -35.29 -1.01
C VAL A 70 0.15 -34.72 -2.07
N SER A 71 0.52 -35.58 -3.02
CA SER A 71 1.21 -35.25 -4.24
C SER A 71 0.20 -34.51 -5.11
N LEU A 72 0.22 -33.19 -4.98
CA LEU A 72 -0.55 -32.33 -5.87
C LEU A 72 -0.15 -32.64 -7.32
N ASP A 73 -1.12 -32.91 -8.18
CA ASP A 73 -0.88 -33.12 -9.61
C ASP A 73 -0.02 -31.96 -10.15
N PRO A 74 1.18 -32.21 -10.70
CA PRO A 74 2.07 -31.17 -11.20
C PRO A 74 1.38 -30.22 -12.18
N ARG A 75 0.34 -30.68 -12.90
CA ARG A 75 -0.44 -29.86 -13.84
C ARG A 75 -1.23 -28.74 -13.15
N LEU A 76 -1.54 -28.89 -11.86
CA LEU A 76 -2.23 -27.88 -11.06
C LEU A 76 -1.27 -26.76 -10.59
N LEU A 77 0.04 -27.00 -10.56
CA LEU A 77 1.04 -26.03 -10.08
C LEU A 77 1.30 -24.93 -11.12
N ARG A 78 0.47 -23.90 -11.07
CA ARG A 78 0.56 -22.74 -11.98
C ARG A 78 0.78 -21.45 -11.20
N GLY A 79 1.84 -20.73 -11.54
CA GLY A 79 2.24 -19.48 -10.90
C GLY A 79 2.21 -18.29 -11.84
N ILE A 80 2.24 -17.09 -11.27
CA ILE A 80 2.43 -15.83 -12.00
C ILE A 80 3.53 -15.01 -11.32
N SER A 81 4.38 -14.30 -12.07
CA SER A 81 5.29 -13.36 -11.42
C SER A 81 4.51 -12.19 -10.80
N LEU A 82 4.94 -11.74 -9.61
CA LEU A 82 4.25 -10.65 -8.91
C LEU A 82 4.07 -9.42 -9.80
N HIS A 83 5.10 -9.05 -10.55
CA HIS A 83 5.11 -7.89 -11.43
C HIS A 83 4.13 -8.05 -12.60
N ARG A 84 4.05 -9.25 -13.21
CA ARG A 84 3.08 -9.54 -14.27
C ARG A 84 1.63 -9.46 -13.75
N SER A 85 1.39 -9.80 -12.48
CA SER A 85 0.07 -9.63 -11.86
C SER A 85 -0.37 -8.15 -11.73
N LEU A 86 0.59 -7.22 -11.72
CA LEU A 86 0.36 -5.77 -11.60
C LEU A 86 0.26 -5.03 -12.94
N ARG A 87 0.58 -5.70 -14.06
CA ARG A 87 0.40 -5.14 -15.40
C ARG A 87 -1.08 -4.86 -15.69
N ASP A 88 -1.34 -3.98 -16.65
CA ASP A 88 -2.70 -3.53 -17.00
C ASP A 88 -3.45 -2.97 -15.78
N LEU A 89 -2.72 -2.17 -14.99
CA LEU A 89 -3.21 -1.57 -13.75
C LEU A 89 -3.74 -2.62 -12.76
N GLY A 90 -3.09 -3.78 -12.73
CA GLY A 90 -3.42 -4.90 -11.85
C GLY A 90 -4.83 -5.45 -12.07
N ARG A 91 -5.24 -5.65 -13.33
CA ARG A 91 -6.55 -6.24 -13.67
C ARG A 91 -6.83 -7.55 -12.92
N VAL A 92 -5.81 -8.38 -12.71
CA VAL A 92 -5.87 -9.62 -11.92
C VAL A 92 -6.47 -9.40 -10.54
N TRP A 93 -6.18 -8.28 -9.90
CA TRP A 93 -6.59 -7.99 -8.51
C TRP A 93 -7.96 -7.32 -8.41
N LYS A 94 -8.54 -6.87 -9.53
CA LYS A 94 -9.76 -6.05 -9.56
C LYS A 94 -11.05 -6.86 -9.74
N THR A 95 -10.95 -8.07 -10.28
CA THR A 95 -12.11 -8.91 -10.59
C THR A 95 -12.06 -10.20 -9.79
N ALA A 96 -13.06 -10.43 -8.95
CA ALA A 96 -13.18 -11.68 -8.22
C ALA A 96 -13.47 -12.86 -9.16
N PRO A 97 -13.05 -14.09 -8.83
CA PRO A 97 -13.27 -15.27 -9.66
C PRO A 97 -14.71 -15.46 -10.12
N SER A 98 -15.68 -15.25 -9.22
CA SER A 98 -17.12 -15.38 -9.50
C SER A 98 -17.70 -14.36 -10.49
N LYS A 99 -16.91 -13.35 -10.89
CA LYS A 99 -17.31 -12.31 -11.85
C LYS A 99 -16.51 -12.37 -13.16
N LEU A 100 -15.69 -13.40 -13.34
CA LEU A 100 -14.94 -13.58 -14.57
C LEU A 100 -15.85 -14.04 -15.70
N ARG A 101 -15.60 -13.52 -16.90
CA ARG A 101 -16.20 -14.02 -18.15
C ARG A 101 -15.25 -14.98 -18.83
N GLU A 102 -15.74 -15.74 -19.81
CA GLU A 102 -14.91 -16.65 -20.63
C GLU A 102 -13.67 -15.98 -21.25
N VAL A 103 -13.86 -14.76 -21.77
CA VAL A 103 -12.75 -13.95 -22.32
C VAL A 103 -11.71 -13.63 -21.25
N ASP A 104 -12.12 -13.44 -20.00
CA ASP A 104 -11.21 -13.22 -18.89
C ASP A 104 -10.44 -14.51 -18.54
N HIS A 105 -11.08 -15.69 -18.60
CA HIS A 105 -10.39 -16.97 -18.38
C HIS A 105 -9.26 -17.23 -19.38
N ALA A 106 -9.51 -16.98 -20.66
CA ALA A 106 -8.48 -17.09 -21.69
C ALA A 106 -7.31 -16.11 -21.46
N PHE A 107 -7.63 -14.87 -21.06
CA PHE A 107 -6.63 -13.87 -20.72
C PHE A 107 -5.76 -14.28 -19.51
N LEU A 108 -6.37 -14.79 -18.45
CA LEU A 108 -5.67 -15.21 -17.23
C LEU A 108 -4.79 -16.43 -17.49
N SER A 109 -5.30 -17.40 -18.25
CA SER A 109 -4.59 -18.65 -18.58
C SER A 109 -3.30 -18.39 -19.37
N ARG A 110 -3.25 -17.36 -20.22
CA ARG A 110 -2.05 -16.97 -20.98
C ARG A 110 -0.94 -16.34 -20.13
N ARG A 111 -1.24 -15.91 -18.90
CA ARG A 111 -0.27 -15.20 -18.04
C ARG A 111 0.46 -16.09 -17.05
N VAL A 112 -0.14 -17.23 -16.74
CA VAL A 112 0.42 -18.21 -15.81
C VAL A 112 1.41 -19.12 -16.51
N THR A 113 2.36 -19.63 -15.73
CA THR A 113 3.35 -20.62 -16.16
C THR A 113 3.26 -21.83 -15.23
N GLN A 114 3.51 -23.03 -15.76
CA GLN A 114 3.72 -24.21 -14.92
C GLN A 114 4.99 -24.02 -14.09
N VAL A 115 4.94 -24.40 -12.81
CA VAL A 115 6.03 -24.16 -11.85
C VAL A 115 6.15 -25.36 -10.90
N ASP A 116 7.33 -25.57 -10.33
CA ASP A 116 7.53 -26.65 -9.34
C ASP A 116 7.12 -26.24 -7.92
N GLY A 117 6.94 -24.94 -7.69
CA GLY A 117 6.57 -24.36 -6.41
C GLY A 117 6.46 -22.83 -6.48
N PHE A 118 6.19 -22.20 -5.33
CA PHE A 118 5.98 -20.76 -5.25
C PHE A 118 6.99 -20.12 -4.31
N ASP A 119 7.49 -18.94 -4.70
CA ASP A 119 8.23 -18.10 -3.77
C ASP A 119 7.27 -17.51 -2.73
N VAL A 120 6.07 -17.10 -3.17
CA VAL A 120 5.07 -16.50 -2.29
C VAL A 120 3.65 -16.98 -2.59
N PHE A 121 2.95 -17.42 -1.56
CA PHE A 121 1.50 -17.59 -1.59
C PHE A 121 0.82 -16.30 -1.12
N LEU A 122 0.02 -15.66 -1.98
CA LEU A 122 -0.65 -14.39 -1.66
C LEU A 122 -2.07 -14.63 -1.11
N SER A 123 -2.19 -14.79 0.21
CA SER A 123 -3.48 -14.86 0.89
C SER A 123 -4.13 -13.49 0.99
N HIS A 124 -5.40 -13.39 0.60
CA HIS A 124 -6.13 -12.14 0.59
C HIS A 124 -7.65 -12.34 0.56
N THR A 125 -8.42 -11.25 0.75
CA THR A 125 -9.88 -11.27 0.63
C THR A 125 -10.38 -10.42 -0.54
N TRP A 126 -11.31 -10.96 -1.32
CA TRP A 126 -11.98 -10.24 -2.42
C TRP A 126 -12.95 -9.15 -1.94
N GLN A 127 -13.28 -9.11 -0.64
CA GLN A 127 -14.06 -8.01 -0.05
C GLN A 127 -13.26 -6.71 0.01
N THR A 128 -11.93 -6.80 0.09
CA THR A 128 -11.06 -5.63 0.06
C THR A 128 -10.85 -5.16 -1.38
N SER A 129 -10.99 -3.86 -1.59
CA SER A 129 -10.84 -3.22 -2.91
C SER A 129 -9.57 -3.66 -3.62
N GLY A 130 -9.72 -4.18 -4.83
CA GLY A 130 -8.60 -4.58 -5.69
C GLY A 130 -7.64 -3.42 -5.97
N ARG A 131 -8.15 -2.19 -6.10
CA ARG A 131 -7.32 -1.00 -6.31
C ARG A 131 -6.34 -0.76 -5.15
N LEU A 132 -6.77 -1.05 -3.92
CA LEU A 132 -5.93 -0.90 -2.73
C LEU A 132 -4.80 -1.92 -2.72
N LYS A 133 -5.10 -3.17 -3.10
CA LYS A 133 -4.08 -4.23 -3.24
C LYS A 133 -3.07 -3.87 -4.33
N VAL A 134 -3.55 -3.41 -5.48
CA VAL A 134 -2.69 -2.95 -6.58
C VAL A 134 -1.80 -1.80 -6.12
N TRP A 135 -2.36 -0.79 -5.44
CA TRP A 135 -1.58 0.32 -4.89
C TRP A 135 -0.48 -0.18 -3.92
N ALA A 136 -0.85 -1.01 -2.95
CA ALA A 136 0.09 -1.53 -1.97
C ALA A 136 1.22 -2.34 -2.62
N LEU A 137 0.87 -3.26 -3.52
CA LEU A 137 1.83 -4.09 -4.23
C LEU A 137 2.71 -3.27 -5.18
N LEU A 138 2.16 -2.27 -5.88
CA LEU A 138 2.90 -1.34 -6.73
C LEU A 138 3.91 -0.53 -5.93
N LEU A 139 3.52 0.02 -4.78
CA LEU A 139 4.43 0.81 -3.96
C LEU A 139 5.55 -0.07 -3.37
N ARG A 140 5.18 -1.26 -2.88
CA ARG A 140 6.11 -2.24 -2.31
C ARG A 140 7.14 -2.75 -3.33
N THR A 141 6.75 -2.97 -4.57
CA THR A 141 7.67 -3.44 -5.63
C THR A 141 8.32 -2.30 -6.42
N GLY A 142 7.69 -1.13 -6.47
CA GLY A 142 8.08 -0.01 -7.32
C GLY A 142 9.00 1.02 -6.66
N TRP A 143 9.16 1.02 -5.33
CA TRP A 143 10.03 1.98 -4.64
C TRP A 143 11.46 2.07 -5.21
N PRO A 144 12.13 0.98 -5.65
CA PRO A 144 13.47 1.09 -6.22
C PRO A 144 13.46 1.88 -7.54
N CYS A 145 12.42 1.68 -8.36
CA CYS A 145 12.25 2.41 -9.62
C CYS A 145 12.08 3.90 -9.36
N ILE A 146 11.25 4.24 -8.37
CA ILE A 146 10.99 5.62 -7.98
C ILE A 146 12.29 6.29 -7.56
N LEU A 147 13.11 5.66 -6.70
CA LEU A 147 14.37 6.25 -6.24
C LEU A 147 15.43 6.37 -7.34
N ILE A 148 15.55 5.36 -8.22
CA ILE A 148 16.49 5.41 -9.35
C ILE A 148 16.10 6.54 -10.30
N LEU A 149 14.83 6.60 -10.70
CA LEU A 149 14.34 7.66 -11.59
C LEU A 149 14.37 9.03 -10.91
N TRP A 150 14.14 9.09 -9.60
CA TRP A 150 14.27 10.33 -8.82
C TRP A 150 15.68 10.88 -8.91
N CYS A 151 16.69 10.03 -8.69
CA CYS A 151 18.09 10.41 -8.80
C CYS A 151 18.40 10.90 -10.22
N PHE A 152 18.01 10.12 -11.24
CA PHE A 152 18.21 10.47 -12.64
C PHE A 152 17.57 11.82 -13.01
N PHE A 153 16.28 12.01 -12.72
CA PHE A 153 15.56 13.23 -13.08
C PHE A 153 16.05 14.45 -12.31
N ASN A 154 16.42 14.33 -11.03
CA ASN A 154 16.98 15.45 -10.27
C ASN A 154 18.38 15.83 -10.77
N VAL A 155 19.26 14.86 -11.05
CA VAL A 155 20.59 15.15 -11.63
C VAL A 155 20.45 15.83 -12.99
N MET A 156 19.54 15.36 -13.84
CA MET A 156 19.25 15.99 -15.13
C MET A 156 18.69 17.41 -14.96
N ALA A 157 17.71 17.61 -14.09
CA ALA A 157 17.15 18.93 -13.80
C ALA A 157 18.22 19.89 -13.25
N ALA A 158 19.07 19.43 -12.32
CA ALA A 158 20.21 20.20 -11.80
C ALA A 158 21.15 20.63 -12.91
N SER A 159 21.53 19.70 -13.79
CA SER A 159 22.49 19.94 -14.85
C SER A 159 21.96 20.96 -15.86
N LEU A 160 20.70 20.80 -16.27
CA LEU A 160 20.05 21.73 -17.18
C LEU A 160 19.80 23.10 -16.55
N TYR A 161 19.52 23.16 -15.25
CA TYR A 161 19.34 24.41 -14.50
C TYR A 161 20.67 25.16 -14.33
N VAL A 162 21.74 24.46 -13.97
CA VAL A 162 23.10 25.03 -13.87
C VAL A 162 23.65 25.47 -15.23
N ALA A 163 23.32 24.75 -16.30
CA ALA A 163 23.67 25.14 -17.66
C ALA A 163 22.82 26.29 -18.22
N GLU A 164 21.92 26.87 -17.40
CA GLU A 164 21.00 27.95 -17.77
C GLU A 164 20.09 27.62 -18.97
N LEU A 165 19.84 26.33 -19.22
CA LEU A 165 18.96 25.86 -20.29
C LEU A 165 17.49 25.83 -19.85
N LEU A 166 17.24 25.83 -18.54
CA LEU A 166 15.91 25.90 -17.96
C LEU A 166 15.64 27.32 -17.44
N PRO A 167 14.46 27.91 -17.71
CA PRO A 167 14.18 29.28 -17.31
C PRO A 167 14.01 29.42 -15.80
N TYR A 168 14.41 30.59 -15.30
CA TYR A 168 14.09 31.07 -13.96
C TYR A 168 12.64 31.52 -13.90
N HIS A 169 11.94 31.20 -12.82
CA HIS A 169 10.53 31.60 -12.65
C HIS A 169 10.41 32.87 -11.82
N THR A 170 11.25 33.01 -10.79
CA THR A 170 11.25 34.17 -9.91
C THR A 170 12.67 34.55 -9.53
N TRP A 171 12.82 35.78 -9.06
CA TRP A 171 14.04 36.31 -8.45
C TRP A 171 13.67 36.85 -7.09
N TYR A 172 14.51 36.60 -6.09
CA TYR A 172 14.36 37.23 -4.79
C TYR A 172 15.70 37.72 -4.28
N TYR A 173 15.68 38.83 -3.54
CA TYR A 173 16.87 39.36 -2.91
C TYR A 173 17.03 38.72 -1.54
N ASP A 174 18.07 37.92 -1.37
CA ASP A 174 18.36 37.27 -0.11
C ASP A 174 19.43 38.03 0.66
N THR A 175 19.16 38.33 1.93
CA THR A 175 20.09 38.93 2.89
C THR A 175 20.47 37.97 4.01
N SER A 176 20.07 36.72 3.90
CA SER A 176 20.35 35.68 4.87
C SER A 176 21.70 35.00 4.58
N TYR A 177 22.23 34.34 5.61
CA TYR A 177 23.38 33.42 5.49
C TYR A 177 24.72 34.06 5.06
N ASN A 178 25.02 35.26 5.57
CA ASN A 178 26.23 36.03 5.24
C ASN A 178 26.38 36.32 3.73
N PHE A 179 25.27 36.18 3.00
CA PHE A 179 25.16 36.46 1.58
C PHE A 179 24.12 37.57 1.40
N ALA A 180 24.42 38.50 0.50
CA ALA A 180 23.51 39.57 0.12
C ALA A 180 23.51 39.64 -1.41
N GLY A 181 22.46 39.13 -2.04
CA GLY A 181 22.42 39.04 -3.50
C GLY A 181 21.09 38.56 -4.06
N TRP A 182 20.94 38.76 -5.36
CA TRP A 182 19.79 38.26 -6.12
C TRP A 182 19.96 36.78 -6.41
N VAL A 183 18.96 35.99 -6.04
CA VAL A 183 18.94 34.55 -6.21
C VAL A 183 17.89 34.17 -7.26
N PRO A 184 18.27 33.54 -8.38
CA PRO A 184 17.30 33.01 -9.33
C PRO A 184 16.66 31.73 -8.77
N HIS A 185 15.33 31.61 -8.85
CA HIS A 185 14.60 30.44 -8.37
C HIS A 185 13.86 29.72 -9.50
N GLY A 186 14.00 28.39 -9.52
CA GLY A 186 13.33 27.47 -10.43
C GLY A 186 12.36 26.55 -9.68
N LEU A 187 11.73 25.65 -10.44
CA LEU A 187 10.77 24.66 -9.94
C LEU A 187 11.10 23.24 -10.44
N TRP A 188 12.28 23.08 -11.03
CA TRP A 188 12.59 21.97 -11.92
C TRP A 188 12.90 20.68 -11.15
N MET A 189 13.55 20.77 -9.99
CA MET A 189 13.78 19.63 -9.11
C MET A 189 12.48 19.10 -8.52
N ARG A 190 11.54 20.01 -8.19
CA ARG A 190 10.22 19.64 -7.69
C ARG A 190 9.41 18.90 -8.76
N ALA A 191 9.40 19.42 -9.99
CA ALA A 191 8.78 18.76 -11.13
C ALA A 191 9.42 17.40 -11.44
N ALA A 192 10.76 17.32 -11.38
CA ALA A 192 11.53 16.09 -11.54
C ALA A 192 11.14 15.02 -10.51
N ALA A 193 10.94 15.40 -9.25
CA ALA A 193 10.50 14.48 -8.20
C ALA A 193 9.11 13.91 -8.46
N ILE A 194 8.15 14.76 -8.85
CA ILE A 194 6.79 14.33 -9.20
C ILE A 194 6.84 13.36 -10.40
N LEU A 195 7.58 13.72 -11.44
CA LEU A 195 7.75 12.89 -12.63
C LEU A 195 8.39 11.54 -12.28
N ALA A 196 9.39 11.52 -11.39
CA ALA A 196 10.03 10.30 -10.93
C ALA A 196 9.07 9.34 -10.21
N VAL A 197 8.18 9.86 -9.36
CA VAL A 197 7.15 9.04 -8.70
C VAL A 197 6.19 8.44 -9.72
N LEU A 198 5.68 9.26 -10.65
CA LEU A 198 4.73 8.80 -11.67
C LEU A 198 5.35 7.75 -12.60
N MET A 199 6.54 8.04 -13.14
CA MET A 199 7.26 7.14 -14.03
C MET A 199 7.74 5.88 -13.30
N GLY A 200 8.19 6.01 -12.05
CA GLY A 200 8.62 4.87 -11.23
C GLY A 200 7.48 3.89 -10.98
N LEU A 201 6.29 4.38 -10.65
CA LEU A 201 5.09 3.54 -10.51
C LEU A 201 4.64 2.93 -11.84
N ALA A 202 4.75 3.67 -12.95
CA ALA A 202 4.38 3.18 -14.28
C ALA A 202 5.32 2.08 -14.80
N VAL A 203 6.63 2.20 -14.52
CA VAL A 203 7.66 1.24 -14.95
C VAL A 203 7.69 0.00 -14.06
N ALA A 204 7.32 0.12 -12.78
CA ALA A 204 7.45 -0.95 -11.80
C ALA A 204 6.87 -2.31 -12.26
N PRO A 205 5.63 -2.43 -12.81
CA PRO A 205 5.07 -3.71 -13.28
C PRO A 205 5.83 -4.38 -14.43
N TYR A 206 6.69 -3.64 -15.12
CA TYR A 206 7.41 -4.12 -16.29
C TYR A 206 8.82 -4.59 -15.97
N ARG A 207 9.30 -4.39 -14.73
CA ARG A 207 10.55 -5.00 -14.30
C ARG A 207 10.46 -6.52 -14.29
N CYS A 208 11.55 -7.16 -14.67
CA CYS A 208 11.75 -8.58 -14.48
C CYS A 208 11.90 -8.83 -12.98
N SER A 209 10.92 -9.49 -12.39
CA SER A 209 11.06 -10.12 -11.08
C SER A 209 11.03 -11.64 -11.26
N SER A 210 11.89 -12.31 -10.52
CA SER A 210 11.93 -13.76 -10.42
C SER A 210 10.90 -14.32 -9.42
N GLU A 211 10.27 -13.47 -8.60
CA GLU A 211 9.33 -13.91 -7.55
C GLU A 211 8.04 -14.46 -8.19
N ILE A 212 7.92 -15.79 -8.17
CA ILE A 212 6.74 -16.53 -8.62
C ILE A 212 5.74 -16.61 -7.48
N CYS A 213 4.53 -16.15 -7.74
CA CYS A 213 3.45 -16.12 -6.76
C CYS A 213 2.30 -17.05 -7.13
N PHE A 214 1.69 -17.63 -6.09
CA PHE A 214 0.34 -18.16 -6.17
C PHE A 214 -0.66 -17.04 -5.94
N VAL A 215 -1.60 -16.87 -6.88
CA VAL A 215 -2.74 -15.96 -6.76
C VAL A 215 -3.97 -16.73 -7.22
N ASP A 216 -4.89 -17.00 -6.30
CA ASP A 216 -6.08 -17.86 -6.47
C ASP A 216 -6.78 -17.73 -7.83
N VAL A 217 -7.09 -16.50 -8.25
CA VAL A 217 -7.86 -16.21 -9.48
C VAL A 217 -7.14 -16.62 -10.78
N VAL A 218 -5.81 -16.72 -10.77
CA VAL A 218 -5.01 -17.10 -11.94
C VAL A 218 -4.39 -18.48 -11.80
N SER A 219 -3.93 -18.83 -10.59
CA SER A 219 -3.26 -20.08 -10.31
C SER A 219 -4.22 -21.27 -10.37
N ILE A 220 -5.47 -21.11 -9.91
CA ILE A 220 -6.52 -22.14 -10.03
C ILE A 220 -7.20 -22.03 -11.40
N ASN A 221 -7.53 -23.16 -12.03
CA ASN A 221 -8.10 -23.17 -13.38
C ASN A 221 -9.58 -22.82 -13.33
N GLN A 222 -9.88 -21.53 -13.35
CA GLN A 222 -11.25 -20.99 -13.24
C GLN A 222 -12.17 -21.36 -14.43
N ALA A 223 -11.64 -21.88 -15.54
CA ALA A 223 -12.43 -22.23 -16.73
C ALA A 223 -13.00 -23.64 -16.67
N ASP A 224 -12.28 -24.57 -16.04
CA ASP A 224 -12.68 -25.97 -15.92
C ASP A 224 -13.20 -26.21 -14.49
N PRO A 225 -14.51 -26.51 -14.29
CA PRO A 225 -15.10 -26.72 -12.97
C PRO A 225 -14.42 -27.85 -12.17
N ARG A 226 -13.96 -28.92 -12.85
CA ARG A 226 -13.26 -30.04 -12.20
C ARG A 226 -11.90 -29.59 -11.70
N LEU A 227 -11.10 -28.92 -12.54
CA LEU A 227 -9.79 -28.41 -12.13
C LEU A 227 -9.90 -27.26 -11.12
N THR A 228 -10.97 -26.45 -11.18
CA THR A 228 -11.29 -25.46 -10.14
C THR A 228 -11.49 -26.15 -8.80
N ARG A 229 -12.35 -27.18 -8.78
CA ARG A 229 -12.63 -27.97 -7.57
C ARG A 229 -11.36 -28.61 -7.00
N LEU A 230 -10.55 -29.25 -7.85
CA LEU A 230 -9.28 -29.84 -7.46
C LEU A 230 -8.29 -28.79 -6.92
N GLY A 231 -8.25 -27.60 -7.51
CA GLY A 231 -7.42 -26.51 -7.01
C GLY A 231 -7.90 -25.94 -5.67
N VAL A 232 -9.21 -25.72 -5.50
CA VAL A 232 -9.76 -25.17 -4.25
C VAL A 232 -9.59 -26.15 -3.09
N TYR A 233 -9.90 -27.43 -3.27
CA TYR A 233 -9.79 -28.42 -2.20
C TYR A 233 -8.39 -29.04 -2.07
N GLY A 234 -7.51 -28.82 -3.06
CA GLY A 234 -6.08 -29.14 -3.03
C GLY A 234 -5.20 -28.01 -2.48
N LEU A 235 -5.77 -27.02 -1.77
CA LEU A 235 -5.06 -25.81 -1.33
C LEU A 235 -3.83 -26.12 -0.47
N GLU A 236 -3.92 -27.15 0.37
CA GLU A 236 -2.81 -27.63 1.21
C GLU A 236 -1.56 -27.95 0.39
N GLY A 237 -1.72 -28.58 -0.78
CA GLY A 237 -0.61 -28.89 -1.67
C GLY A 237 0.07 -27.65 -2.24
N PHE A 238 -0.68 -26.56 -2.49
CA PHE A 238 -0.06 -25.27 -2.87
C PHE A 238 0.69 -24.63 -1.70
N LEU A 239 0.13 -24.69 -0.49
CA LEU A 239 0.74 -24.14 0.71
C LEU A 239 2.04 -24.88 1.09
N SER A 240 2.08 -26.21 0.98
CA SER A 240 3.29 -27.01 1.25
C SER A 240 4.41 -26.73 0.23
N LYS A 241 4.06 -26.32 -1.00
CA LYS A 241 5.00 -25.93 -2.06
C LYS A 241 5.37 -24.44 -2.06
N SER A 242 4.92 -23.66 -1.08
CA SER A 242 5.17 -22.22 -0.98
C SER A 242 6.23 -21.89 0.08
N LYS A 243 7.25 -21.10 -0.27
CA LYS A 243 8.31 -20.68 0.69
C LYS A 243 7.80 -19.66 1.72
N GLU A 244 6.95 -18.74 1.28
CA GLU A 244 6.38 -17.67 2.09
C GLU A 244 4.85 -17.64 1.93
N LEU A 245 4.11 -17.49 3.03
CA LEU A 245 2.71 -17.07 3.03
C LEU A 245 2.65 -15.56 3.29
N ARG A 246 2.34 -14.77 2.27
CA ARG A 246 2.20 -13.32 2.39
C ARG A 246 0.73 -12.94 2.45
N VAL A 247 0.31 -12.42 3.60
CA VAL A 247 -1.08 -12.08 3.85
C VAL A 247 -1.31 -10.60 3.58
N LEU A 248 -2.08 -10.30 2.52
CA LEU A 248 -2.51 -8.93 2.20
C LEU A 248 -3.61 -8.50 3.18
N TRP A 249 -3.16 -8.04 4.33
CA TRP A 249 -3.99 -7.96 5.53
C TRP A 249 -4.91 -6.74 5.51
N SER A 250 -6.18 -6.98 5.81
CA SER A 250 -7.25 -5.98 5.85
C SER A 250 -8.37 -6.41 6.81
N PRO A 251 -9.24 -5.48 7.29
CA PRO A 251 -10.29 -5.81 8.26
C PRO A 251 -11.17 -7.03 7.93
N PRO A 252 -11.66 -7.21 6.70
CA PRO A 252 -12.51 -8.35 6.37
C PRO A 252 -11.77 -9.68 6.16
N LEU A 253 -10.45 -9.73 6.36
CA LEU A 253 -9.68 -10.97 6.14
C LEU A 253 -10.08 -12.03 7.17
N LEU A 254 -10.09 -11.67 8.46
CA LEU A 254 -10.34 -12.62 9.56
C LEU A 254 -11.80 -13.00 9.72
N SER A 255 -12.72 -12.23 9.12
CA SER A 255 -14.13 -12.60 9.08
C SER A 255 -14.42 -13.67 8.03
N ARG A 256 -13.43 -14.14 7.26
CA ARG A 256 -13.60 -15.19 6.24
C ARG A 256 -12.92 -16.48 6.69
N LEU A 257 -13.71 -17.56 6.73
CA LEU A 257 -13.28 -18.88 7.15
C LEU A 257 -12.09 -19.40 6.33
N TRP A 258 -12.16 -19.29 5.01
CA TRP A 258 -11.06 -19.68 4.11
C TRP A 258 -9.74 -18.97 4.43
N CYS A 259 -9.75 -17.66 4.67
CA CYS A 259 -8.51 -16.89 4.87
C CYS A 259 -7.81 -17.23 6.20
N ILE A 260 -8.57 -17.46 7.27
CA ILE A 260 -7.97 -17.90 8.55
C ILE A 260 -7.55 -19.37 8.50
N PHE A 261 -8.30 -20.20 7.77
CA PHE A 261 -7.91 -21.57 7.50
C PHE A 261 -6.59 -21.64 6.72
N GLU A 262 -6.37 -20.82 5.68
CA GLU A 262 -5.12 -20.74 4.93
C GLU A 262 -3.90 -20.47 5.82
N LEU A 263 -4.02 -19.55 6.79
CA LEU A 263 -2.97 -19.22 7.75
C LEU A 263 -2.58 -20.44 8.61
N ALA A 264 -3.58 -21.11 9.15
CA ALA A 264 -3.41 -22.28 10.00
C ALA A 264 -2.90 -23.49 9.19
N ALA A 265 -3.49 -23.73 8.02
CA ALA A 265 -3.11 -24.75 7.06
C ALA A 265 -1.65 -24.61 6.62
N PHE A 266 -1.19 -23.38 6.34
CA PHE A 266 0.20 -23.14 5.97
C PHE A 266 1.17 -23.53 7.08
N ARG A 267 0.84 -23.24 8.34
CA ARG A 267 1.66 -23.63 9.48
C ARG A 267 1.70 -25.14 9.68
N LYS A 268 0.62 -25.86 9.35
CA LYS A 268 0.57 -27.32 9.37
C LYS A 268 1.37 -27.95 8.21
N ALA A 269 1.16 -27.44 7.00
CA ALA A 269 1.74 -27.96 5.77
C ALA A 269 3.22 -27.57 5.56
N ASN A 270 3.62 -26.41 6.08
CA ASN A 270 4.99 -25.90 6.02
C ASN A 270 5.40 -25.21 7.35
N PRO A 271 5.75 -26.00 8.39
CA PRO A 271 6.11 -25.46 9.70
C PRO A 271 7.30 -24.49 9.68
N SER A 272 8.25 -24.71 8.76
CA SER A 272 9.43 -23.85 8.56
C SER A 272 9.18 -22.63 7.67
N GLY A 273 8.02 -22.59 6.99
CA GLY A 273 7.68 -21.53 6.05
C GLY A 273 7.56 -20.17 6.73
N GLN A 274 7.81 -19.10 5.97
CA GLN A 274 7.69 -17.76 6.52
C GLN A 274 6.27 -17.23 6.37
N VAL A 275 5.63 -16.78 7.45
CA VAL A 275 4.37 -16.02 7.37
C VAL A 275 4.71 -14.53 7.46
N VAL A 276 4.37 -13.78 6.43
CA VAL A 276 4.61 -12.33 6.35
C VAL A 276 3.29 -11.59 6.28
N LEU A 277 3.05 -10.76 7.28
CA LEU A 277 1.93 -9.83 7.25
C LEU A 277 2.28 -8.62 6.38
N ALA A 278 1.43 -8.37 5.39
CA ALA A 278 1.50 -7.20 4.53
C ALA A 278 0.23 -6.34 4.75
N PRO A 279 0.17 -5.57 5.84
CA PRO A 279 -0.97 -4.70 6.13
C PRO A 279 -1.11 -3.61 5.07
N LEU A 280 -2.19 -3.67 4.29
CA LEU A 280 -2.45 -2.72 3.19
C LEU A 280 -2.53 -1.26 3.67
N TYR A 281 -2.81 -1.06 4.95
CA TYR A 281 -2.90 0.25 5.57
C TYR A 281 -1.55 0.98 5.60
N VAL A 282 -0.41 0.26 5.60
CA VAL A 282 0.93 0.86 5.62
C VAL A 282 1.21 1.57 4.30
N GLU A 283 1.07 0.88 3.17
CA GLU A 283 1.29 1.49 1.86
C GLU A 283 0.26 2.57 1.52
N THR A 284 -0.97 2.43 2.02
CA THR A 284 -1.99 3.47 1.92
C THR A 284 -1.56 4.72 2.67
N MET A 285 -1.11 4.58 3.92
CA MET A 285 -0.59 5.66 4.75
C MET A 285 0.60 6.36 4.08
N ILE A 286 1.58 5.60 3.60
CA ILE A 286 2.76 6.15 2.91
C ILE A 286 2.37 6.88 1.64
N GLY A 287 1.48 6.30 0.83
CA GLY A 287 0.96 6.95 -0.37
C GLY A 287 0.27 8.28 -0.08
N MET A 288 -0.52 8.33 0.99
CA MET A 288 -1.18 9.56 1.43
C MET A 288 -0.17 10.59 1.95
N VAL A 289 0.88 10.17 2.66
CA VAL A 289 1.97 11.07 3.07
C VAL A 289 2.68 11.64 1.84
N MET A 290 3.07 10.80 0.88
CA MET A 290 3.71 11.24 -0.37
C MET A 290 2.82 12.23 -1.15
N MET A 291 1.53 11.92 -1.29
CA MET A 291 0.57 12.83 -1.93
C MET A 291 0.46 14.15 -1.16
N GLY A 292 0.40 14.09 0.17
CA GLY A 292 0.41 15.26 1.04
C GLY A 292 1.64 16.13 0.79
N LEU A 293 2.84 15.54 0.76
CA LEU A 293 4.08 16.28 0.46
C LEU A 293 4.06 16.93 -0.93
N ILE A 294 3.56 16.23 -1.95
CA ILE A 294 3.39 16.81 -3.29
C ILE A 294 2.42 18.01 -3.26
N VAL A 295 1.31 17.90 -2.53
CA VAL A 295 0.36 19.03 -2.36
C VAL A 295 1.02 20.19 -1.62
N ILE A 296 1.81 19.92 -0.57
CA ILE A 296 2.58 20.95 0.14
C ILE A 296 3.55 21.65 -0.83
N MET A 297 4.26 20.89 -1.66
CA MET A 297 5.18 21.43 -2.66
C MET A 297 4.47 22.32 -3.69
N ILE A 298 3.33 21.87 -4.22
CA ILE A 298 2.53 22.63 -5.19
C ILE A 298 1.95 23.89 -4.55
N THR A 299 1.39 23.79 -3.35
CA THR A 299 0.81 24.95 -2.64
C THR A 299 1.88 25.98 -2.26
N PHE A 300 3.03 25.53 -1.80
CA PHE A 300 4.19 26.39 -1.53
C PHE A 300 4.68 27.10 -2.81
N MET A 301 4.79 26.37 -3.91
CA MET A 301 5.14 26.92 -5.23
C MET A 301 4.15 28.00 -5.68
N LEU A 302 2.86 27.71 -5.63
CA LEU A 302 1.82 28.68 -6.00
C LEU A 302 1.85 29.90 -5.09
N ALA A 303 2.05 29.72 -3.79
CA ALA A 303 2.16 30.81 -2.84
C ALA A 303 3.37 31.71 -3.16
N GLN A 304 4.54 31.13 -3.48
CA GLN A 304 5.72 31.91 -3.88
C GLN A 304 5.48 32.73 -5.16
N ILE A 305 4.84 32.14 -6.16
CA ILE A 305 4.51 32.82 -7.42
C ILE A 305 3.54 33.98 -7.17
N LEU A 306 2.49 33.77 -6.36
CA LEU A 306 1.46 34.77 -6.10
C LEU A 306 1.91 35.87 -5.14
N ALA A 307 2.81 35.57 -4.21
CA ALA A 307 3.26 36.47 -3.15
C ALA A 307 4.50 37.30 -3.51
N TRP A 308 5.02 37.17 -4.73
CA TRP A 308 6.23 37.88 -5.19
C TRP A 308 7.43 37.71 -4.22
N GLY A 309 7.48 36.58 -3.50
CA GLY A 309 8.56 36.28 -2.55
C GLY A 309 8.48 36.94 -1.16
N GLU A 310 7.65 37.96 -0.93
CA GLU A 310 7.70 38.73 0.34
C GLU A 310 7.01 38.06 1.53
N PHE A 311 6.13 37.09 1.30
CA PHE A 311 5.33 36.43 2.35
C PHE A 311 5.78 35.01 2.69
N GLY A 312 7.08 34.79 2.87
CA GLY A 312 7.66 33.46 3.12
C GLY A 312 6.99 32.70 4.28
N TYR A 313 6.80 33.33 5.44
CA TYR A 313 6.20 32.68 6.62
C TYR A 313 4.72 32.36 6.45
N ILE A 314 3.96 33.25 5.82
CA ILE A 314 2.53 33.04 5.55
C ILE A 314 2.36 31.89 4.55
N SER A 315 3.19 31.87 3.50
CA SER A 315 3.22 30.80 2.49
C SER A 315 3.51 29.45 3.14
N THR A 316 4.47 29.37 4.06
CA THR A 316 4.77 28.16 4.84
C THR A 316 3.59 27.75 5.73
N ALA A 317 2.93 28.69 6.42
CA ALA A 317 1.78 28.36 7.26
C ALA A 317 0.62 27.78 6.43
N PHE A 318 0.32 28.39 5.28
CA PHE A 318 -0.71 27.89 4.36
C PHE A 318 -0.36 26.52 3.78
N SER A 319 0.91 26.29 3.42
CA SER A 319 1.34 25.01 2.87
C SER A 319 1.24 23.87 3.89
N LEU A 320 1.17 24.14 5.21
CA LEU A 320 1.01 23.10 6.24
C LEU A 320 -0.46 22.70 6.50
N LEU A 321 -1.45 23.46 6.00
CA LEU A 321 -2.87 23.14 6.18
C LEU A 321 -3.28 21.77 5.64
N PRO A 322 -2.79 21.30 4.47
CA PRO A 322 -3.08 19.95 3.95
C PRO A 322 -2.64 18.81 4.88
N ILE A 323 -1.76 19.05 5.86
CA ILE A 323 -1.33 18.04 6.83
C ILE A 323 -2.48 17.67 7.78
N LEU A 324 -3.41 18.58 8.09
CA LEU A 324 -4.50 18.30 9.02
C LEU A 324 -5.43 17.14 8.56
N PRO A 325 -6.01 17.16 7.35
CA PRO A 325 -6.80 16.03 6.87
C PRO A 325 -5.96 14.75 6.73
N LEU A 326 -4.67 14.87 6.39
CA LEU A 326 -3.74 13.75 6.34
C LEU A 326 -3.57 13.09 7.73
N VAL A 327 -3.28 13.86 8.77
CA VAL A 327 -3.16 13.39 10.16
C VAL A 327 -4.45 12.72 10.62
N HIS A 328 -5.60 13.32 10.30
CA HIS A 328 -6.90 12.73 10.63
C HIS A 328 -7.08 11.37 9.94
N TYR A 329 -6.75 11.28 8.65
CA TYR A 329 -6.83 10.04 7.88
C TYR A 329 -5.89 8.97 8.43
N VAL A 330 -4.61 9.27 8.62
CA VAL A 330 -3.60 8.35 9.15
C VAL A 330 -4.04 7.79 10.51
N ARG A 331 -4.55 8.64 11.40
CA ARG A 331 -5.06 8.19 12.71
C ARG A 331 -6.25 7.24 12.57
N ARG A 332 -7.15 7.48 11.62
CA ARG A 332 -8.27 6.57 11.32
C ARG A 332 -7.78 5.24 10.77
N THR A 333 -6.79 5.26 9.89
CA THR A 333 -6.15 4.07 9.33
C THR A 333 -5.44 3.25 10.43
N LEU A 334 -4.77 3.88 11.39
CA LEU A 334 -4.18 3.21 12.55
C LEU A 334 -5.21 2.65 13.54
N ARG A 335 -6.44 3.17 13.55
CA ARG A 335 -7.54 2.52 14.26
C ARG A 335 -7.90 1.17 13.65
N GLU A 336 -7.77 1.02 12.33
CA GLU A 336 -7.98 -0.27 11.67
C GLU A 336 -6.95 -1.28 12.16
N LYS A 337 -5.66 -0.91 12.25
CA LYS A 337 -4.62 -1.74 12.90
C LYS A 337 -5.08 -2.28 14.27
N ARG A 338 -5.60 -1.43 15.16
CA ARG A 338 -6.09 -1.88 16.48
C ARG A 338 -7.28 -2.82 16.39
N ARG A 339 -8.21 -2.57 15.47
CA ARG A 339 -9.35 -3.48 15.21
C ARG A 339 -8.88 -4.84 14.71
N LEU A 340 -7.83 -4.87 13.89
CA LEU A 340 -7.25 -6.12 13.38
C LEU A 340 -6.65 -6.96 14.50
N VAL A 341 -5.87 -6.33 15.38
CA VAL A 341 -5.29 -7.02 16.54
C VAL A 341 -6.41 -7.54 17.47
N ALA A 342 -7.41 -6.70 17.76
CA ALA A 342 -8.56 -7.11 18.56
C ALA A 342 -9.36 -8.25 17.92
N ALA A 343 -9.54 -8.25 16.59
CA ALA A 343 -10.27 -9.30 15.88
C ALA A 343 -9.54 -10.65 15.91
N LEU A 344 -8.21 -10.68 15.97
CA LEU A 344 -7.47 -11.92 16.21
C LEU A 344 -7.63 -12.41 17.65
N GLU A 345 -7.53 -11.49 18.61
CA GLU A 345 -7.64 -11.81 20.03
C GLU A 345 -9.03 -12.37 20.38
N SER A 346 -10.09 -11.82 19.77
CA SER A 346 -11.46 -12.26 19.95
C SER A 346 -11.96 -13.21 18.86
N PHE A 347 -11.08 -13.79 18.03
CA PHE A 347 -11.48 -14.59 16.87
C PHE A 347 -12.37 -15.77 17.27
N ASP A 348 -13.51 -15.98 16.62
CA ASP A 348 -14.39 -17.13 16.83
C ASP A 348 -14.66 -17.82 15.50
N LEU A 349 -14.43 -19.13 15.44
CA LEU A 349 -14.63 -19.93 14.25
C LEU A 349 -16.10 -19.95 13.79
N HIS A 350 -17.06 -19.90 14.71
CA HIS A 350 -18.48 -19.94 14.38
C HIS A 350 -18.98 -18.62 13.77
N GLU A 351 -18.34 -17.50 14.11
CA GLU A 351 -18.64 -16.19 13.53
C GLU A 351 -17.98 -15.99 12.15
N ALA A 352 -17.04 -16.86 11.77
CA ALA A 352 -16.38 -16.78 10.48
C ALA A 352 -17.36 -17.05 9.33
N GLY A 353 -17.44 -16.09 8.40
CA GLY A 353 -18.26 -16.18 7.21
C GLY A 353 -17.68 -17.14 6.18
N CYS A 354 -18.54 -17.97 5.59
CA CYS A 354 -18.23 -18.81 4.44
C CYS A 354 -19.20 -18.48 3.30
N SER A 355 -18.76 -18.63 2.05
CA SER A 355 -19.59 -18.34 0.89
C SER A 355 -20.59 -19.45 0.57
N THR A 356 -20.26 -20.70 0.90
CA THR A 356 -21.11 -21.86 0.71
C THR A 356 -21.07 -22.75 1.96
N ASP A 357 -22.16 -23.47 2.23
CA ASP A 357 -22.22 -24.40 3.37
C ASP A 357 -21.33 -25.63 3.13
N PHE A 358 -21.22 -26.09 1.88
CA PHE A 358 -20.29 -27.16 1.52
C PHE A 358 -18.83 -26.81 1.87
N ASP A 359 -18.37 -25.61 1.52
CA ASP A 359 -17.02 -25.17 1.89
C ASP A 359 -16.85 -25.09 3.41
N ARG A 360 -17.90 -24.67 4.13
CA ARG A 360 -17.89 -24.63 5.59
C ARG A 360 -17.71 -26.04 6.14
N GLU A 361 -18.52 -27.00 5.72
CA GLU A 361 -18.43 -28.40 6.15
C GLU A 361 -17.05 -28.99 5.84
N PHE A 362 -16.53 -28.78 4.63
CA PHE A 362 -15.19 -29.23 4.23
C PHE A 362 -14.10 -28.65 5.15
N ILE A 363 -14.10 -27.34 5.37
CA ILE A 363 -13.09 -26.69 6.23
C ILE A 363 -13.23 -27.16 7.67
N HIS A 364 -14.45 -27.29 8.21
CA HIS A 364 -14.68 -27.77 9.56
C HIS A 364 -14.22 -29.23 9.75
N ALA A 365 -14.39 -30.08 8.73
CA ALA A 365 -13.86 -31.44 8.74
C ALA A 365 -12.33 -31.43 8.80
N ARG A 366 -11.66 -30.63 7.96
CA ARG A 366 -10.19 -30.48 7.98
C ARG A 366 -9.67 -29.88 9.28
N ILE A 367 -10.39 -28.91 9.84
CA ILE A 367 -10.07 -28.34 11.15
C ILE A 367 -10.12 -29.43 12.24
N SER A 368 -11.20 -30.21 12.27
CA SER A 368 -11.35 -31.31 13.23
C SER A 368 -10.25 -32.37 13.06
N GLU A 369 -9.88 -32.69 11.81
CA GLU A 369 -8.80 -33.62 11.50
C GLU A 369 -7.43 -33.12 11.99
N TRP A 370 -7.07 -31.87 11.72
CA TRP A 370 -5.72 -31.36 11.98
C TRP A 370 -5.49 -30.85 13.40
N TYR A 371 -6.54 -30.33 14.02
CA TYR A 371 -6.51 -29.68 15.34
C TYR A 371 -7.31 -30.46 16.40
N GLY A 372 -8.00 -31.54 16.02
CA GLY A 372 -8.80 -32.37 16.92
C GLY A 372 -10.22 -31.84 17.16
N SER A 373 -10.40 -30.52 17.24
CA SER A 373 -11.73 -29.90 17.36
C SER A 373 -11.78 -28.43 16.88
N PRO A 374 -12.98 -27.90 16.59
CA PRO A 374 -13.21 -26.47 16.33
C PRO A 374 -12.67 -25.53 17.44
N GLU A 375 -12.79 -25.95 18.69
CA GLU A 375 -12.34 -25.19 19.87
C GLU A 375 -10.82 -25.16 19.95
N ALA A 376 -10.15 -26.30 19.73
CA ALA A 376 -8.69 -26.37 19.70
C ALA A 376 -8.09 -25.52 18.57
N PHE A 377 -8.76 -25.45 17.41
CA PHE A 377 -8.40 -24.51 16.35
C PHE A 377 -8.55 -23.06 16.78
N THR A 378 -9.67 -22.70 17.42
CA THR A 378 -9.90 -21.34 17.91
C THR A 378 -8.84 -20.95 18.95
N GLU A 379 -8.48 -21.86 19.86
CA GLU A 379 -7.39 -21.67 20.83
C GLU A 379 -6.03 -21.51 20.13
N TYR A 380 -5.76 -22.32 19.10
CA TYR A 380 -4.55 -22.18 18.28
C TYR A 380 -4.46 -20.79 17.61
N VAL A 381 -5.56 -20.31 17.04
CA VAL A 381 -5.64 -19.00 16.39
C VAL A 381 -5.40 -17.88 17.40
N ARG A 382 -6.11 -17.90 18.55
CA ARG A 382 -5.98 -16.89 19.61
C ARG A 382 -4.66 -16.95 20.37
N GLY A 383 -3.98 -18.10 20.37
CA GLY A 383 -2.76 -18.34 21.13
C GLY A 383 -1.49 -18.29 20.28
N PRO A 384 -0.94 -19.45 19.85
CA PRO A 384 0.28 -19.52 19.04
C PRO A 384 0.27 -18.62 17.80
N LEU A 385 -0.76 -18.71 16.97
CA LEU A 385 -0.82 -17.95 15.71
C LEU A 385 -0.92 -16.45 16.00
N PHE A 386 -1.80 -16.02 16.90
CA PHE A 386 -1.88 -14.62 17.31
C PHE A 386 -0.53 -14.07 17.79
N ARG A 387 0.20 -14.78 18.66
CA ARG A 387 1.51 -14.29 19.15
C ARG A 387 2.52 -14.10 18.02
N GLU A 388 2.52 -15.00 17.05
CA GLU A 388 3.36 -14.90 15.86
C GLU A 388 3.00 -13.67 15.02
N LEU A 389 1.70 -13.44 14.80
CA LEU A 389 1.18 -12.36 13.96
C LEU A 389 1.17 -10.98 14.64
N ALA A 390 0.94 -10.93 15.96
CA ALA A 390 0.83 -9.71 16.75
C ALA A 390 2.19 -9.06 17.01
N GLY A 391 3.27 -9.83 17.07
CA GLY A 391 4.63 -9.32 17.27
C GLY A 391 4.99 -8.20 16.28
N PRO A 392 4.94 -8.45 14.96
CA PRO A 392 5.13 -7.43 13.93
C PRO A 392 4.14 -6.25 14.00
N LEU A 393 2.92 -6.49 14.49
CA LEU A 393 1.86 -5.48 14.58
C LEU A 393 1.94 -4.60 15.85
N SER A 394 2.76 -4.96 16.83
CA SER A 394 2.84 -4.23 18.10
C SER A 394 3.34 -2.77 17.94
N GLY A 395 4.14 -2.49 16.91
CA GLY A 395 4.65 -1.14 16.59
C GLY A 395 4.19 -0.63 15.23
N ILE A 396 4.40 0.66 14.96
CA ILE A 396 4.40 1.15 13.57
C ILE A 396 5.76 0.82 12.99
N GLN A 397 5.82 -0.23 12.17
CA GLN A 397 7.01 -0.58 11.42
C GLN A 397 6.84 -0.11 9.99
N VAL A 398 7.43 1.05 9.68
CA VAL A 398 7.56 1.53 8.30
C VAL A 398 8.92 1.09 7.79
N PRO A 399 8.99 0.33 6.68
CA PRO A 399 10.26 -0.04 6.05
C PRO A 399 11.13 1.19 5.75
N ILE A 400 12.45 1.07 5.97
CA ILE A 400 13.42 2.15 5.71
C ILE A 400 13.32 2.66 4.26
N ALA A 401 13.03 1.77 3.30
CA ALA A 401 12.80 2.14 1.91
C ALA A 401 11.69 3.19 1.73
N TYR A 402 10.61 3.12 2.52
CA TYR A 402 9.53 4.11 2.45
C TYR A 402 9.93 5.45 3.08
N TRP A 403 10.77 5.44 4.11
CA TRP A 403 11.38 6.67 4.63
C TRP A 403 12.31 7.32 3.60
N ALA A 404 13.07 6.53 2.85
CA ALA A 404 13.90 7.02 1.76
C ALA A 404 13.06 7.67 0.63
N LEU A 405 11.90 7.11 0.29
CA LEU A 405 10.97 7.72 -0.68
C LEU A 405 10.46 9.09 -0.21
N ILE A 406 10.02 9.16 1.05
CA ILE A 406 9.53 10.40 1.66
C ILE A 406 10.66 11.44 1.69
N ALA A 407 11.86 11.04 2.12
CA ALA A 407 13.03 11.90 2.17
C ALA A 407 13.41 12.42 0.76
N ALA A 408 13.40 11.56 -0.27
CA ALA A 408 13.74 11.93 -1.63
C ALA A 408 12.84 13.06 -2.19
N ILE A 409 11.52 12.99 -1.95
CA ILE A 409 10.58 14.04 -2.37
C ILE A 409 10.97 15.39 -1.72
N GLU A 410 11.20 15.40 -0.41
CA GLU A 410 11.61 16.59 0.33
C GLU A 410 12.99 17.12 -0.09
N THR A 411 13.97 16.24 -0.28
CA THR A 411 15.32 16.59 -0.72
C THR A 411 15.28 17.36 -2.03
N SER A 412 14.40 17.01 -2.97
CA SER A 412 14.27 17.71 -4.26
C SER A 412 13.90 19.19 -4.08
N SER A 413 12.97 19.47 -3.15
CA SER A 413 12.56 20.85 -2.85
C SER A 413 13.69 21.67 -2.23
N LEU A 414 14.55 21.03 -1.45
CA LEU A 414 15.67 21.68 -0.76
C LEU A 414 16.89 21.85 -1.69
N LEU A 415 17.14 20.88 -2.59
CA LEU A 415 18.17 20.99 -3.62
C LEU A 415 17.87 22.12 -4.62
N GLU A 416 16.60 22.44 -4.87
CA GLU A 416 16.23 23.61 -5.68
C GLU A 416 16.81 24.91 -5.10
N PHE A 417 16.69 25.11 -3.78
CA PHE A 417 17.28 26.27 -3.11
C PHE A 417 18.80 26.24 -3.15
N GLN A 418 19.42 25.06 -2.97
CA GLN A 418 20.86 24.90 -3.10
C GLN A 418 21.38 25.34 -4.47
N MET A 419 20.72 24.92 -5.56
CA MET A 419 21.10 25.32 -6.91
C MET A 419 20.84 26.81 -7.15
N SER A 420 19.77 27.34 -6.58
CA SER A 420 19.45 28.77 -6.64
C SER A 420 20.58 29.62 -6.03
N TYR A 421 21.07 29.27 -4.82
CA TYR A 421 22.22 29.96 -4.21
C TYR A 421 23.50 29.85 -5.02
N TYR A 422 23.75 28.67 -5.61
CA TYR A 422 24.92 28.45 -6.44
C TYR A 422 24.92 29.41 -7.64
N LEU A 423 23.80 29.50 -8.36
CA LEU A 423 23.63 30.41 -9.49
C LEU A 423 23.63 31.89 -9.07
N GLY A 424 23.16 32.20 -7.86
CA GLY A 424 23.25 33.54 -7.27
C GLY A 424 24.68 33.97 -6.88
N GLY A 425 25.68 33.09 -7.05
CA GLY A 425 27.07 33.39 -6.70
C GLY A 425 27.34 33.39 -5.19
N ALA A 426 26.56 32.63 -4.42
CA ALA A 426 26.80 32.49 -2.99
C ALA A 426 28.18 31.86 -2.72
N PRO A 427 28.90 32.31 -1.68
CA PRO A 427 30.21 31.78 -1.36
C PRO A 427 30.13 30.32 -0.88
N TRP A 428 31.22 29.58 -1.01
CA TRP A 428 31.25 28.13 -0.75
C TRP A 428 30.85 27.76 0.69
N ASP A 429 31.22 28.58 1.66
CA ASP A 429 30.84 28.40 3.06
C ASP A 429 29.32 28.53 3.26
N THR A 430 28.66 29.47 2.60
CA THR A 430 27.19 29.58 2.58
C THR A 430 26.56 28.34 1.92
N LEU A 431 27.10 27.90 0.77
CA LEU A 431 26.60 26.71 0.07
C LEU A 431 26.73 25.44 0.91
N LEU A 432 27.87 25.24 1.57
CA LEU A 432 28.11 24.09 2.44
C LEU A 432 27.22 24.15 3.69
N SER A 433 27.07 25.33 4.30
CA SER A 433 26.21 25.52 5.46
C SER A 433 24.74 25.24 5.14
N HIS A 434 24.26 25.71 3.98
CA HIS A 434 22.90 25.44 3.50
C HIS A 434 22.69 23.94 3.23
N PHE A 435 23.64 23.28 2.56
CA PHE A 435 23.54 21.85 2.30
C PHE A 435 23.46 21.03 3.60
N LEU A 436 24.35 21.30 4.56
CA LEU A 436 24.38 20.56 5.83
C LEU A 436 23.14 20.83 6.69
N ALA A 437 22.77 22.10 6.90
CA ALA A 437 21.65 22.45 7.76
C ALA A 437 20.28 22.24 7.06
N SER A 438 20.08 22.83 5.89
CA SER A 438 18.77 22.85 5.23
C SER A 438 18.48 21.63 4.38
N VAL A 439 19.48 21.00 3.75
CA VAL A 439 19.25 19.78 2.95
C VAL A 439 19.33 18.53 3.82
N LEU A 440 20.49 18.28 4.43
CA LEU A 440 20.72 17.05 5.19
C LEU A 440 19.97 17.04 6.53
N ALA A 441 20.20 18.02 7.40
CA ALA A 441 19.59 18.03 8.73
C ALA A 441 18.06 18.19 8.65
N SER A 442 17.55 19.11 7.83
CA SER A 442 16.11 19.34 7.71
C SER A 442 15.33 18.12 7.23
N VAL A 443 15.83 17.37 6.24
CA VAL A 443 15.19 16.12 5.77
C VAL A 443 15.13 15.10 6.91
N LEU A 444 16.21 14.94 7.67
CA LEU A 444 16.26 14.02 8.80
C LEU A 444 15.34 14.45 9.93
N TRP A 445 15.30 15.74 10.27
CA TRP A 445 14.36 16.28 11.25
C TRP A 445 12.91 16.09 10.83
N ARG A 446 12.59 16.19 9.54
CA ARG A 446 11.24 15.89 9.01
C ARG A 446 10.90 14.41 9.12
N VAL A 447 11.84 13.50 8.85
CA VAL A 447 11.64 12.06 9.07
C VAL A 447 11.39 11.75 10.54
N VAL A 448 12.15 12.37 11.45
CA VAL A 448 11.93 12.26 12.91
C VAL A 448 10.55 12.79 13.28
N CYS A 449 10.18 13.97 12.78
CA CYS A 449 8.88 14.58 13.03
C CYS A 449 7.73 13.68 12.56
N LEU A 450 7.81 13.17 11.32
CA LEU A 450 6.81 12.24 10.78
C LEU A 450 6.71 10.97 11.61
N THR A 451 7.84 10.39 12.01
CA THR A 451 7.87 9.20 12.89
C THR A 451 7.16 9.48 14.22
N LEU A 452 7.42 10.63 14.84
CA LEU A 452 6.73 11.03 16.07
C LEU A 452 5.24 11.26 15.83
N SER A 453 4.86 11.95 14.76
CA SER A 453 3.45 12.17 14.37
C SER A 453 2.71 10.85 14.14
N LEU A 454 3.34 9.85 13.51
CA LEU A 454 2.76 8.52 13.34
C LEU A 454 2.53 7.82 14.68
N ASN A 455 3.50 7.88 15.59
CA ASN A 455 3.35 7.29 16.93
C ASN A 455 2.25 7.99 17.75
N LEU A 456 2.16 9.32 17.68
CA LEU A 456 1.08 10.09 18.29
C LEU A 456 -0.28 9.74 17.68
N CYS A 457 -0.35 9.56 16.36
CA CYS A 457 -1.55 9.08 15.69
C CYS A 457 -1.94 7.69 16.17
N ASP A 458 -0.99 6.76 16.32
CA ASP A 458 -1.30 5.43 16.86
C ASP A 458 -1.88 5.59 18.24
N TRP A 459 -1.16 6.27 19.15
CA TRP A 459 -1.58 6.48 20.54
C TRP A 459 -3.00 7.06 20.64
N CYS A 460 -3.30 8.10 19.85
CA CYS A 460 -4.60 8.78 19.77
C CYS A 460 -5.68 8.08 18.91
N SER A 461 -5.42 6.89 18.35
CA SER A 461 -6.35 6.22 17.43
C SER A 461 -7.56 5.55 18.09
N ALA A 462 -7.61 5.51 19.43
CA ALA A 462 -8.74 4.97 20.20
C ALA A 462 -10.08 5.58 19.74
N ARG A 463 -11.15 4.78 19.79
CA ARG A 463 -12.51 5.21 19.40
C ARG A 463 -12.98 6.34 20.32
N SER A 464 -13.56 7.38 19.74
CA SER A 464 -14.17 8.50 20.46
C SER A 464 -15.32 9.09 19.64
N SER A 465 -16.10 9.99 20.24
CA SER A 465 -17.10 10.79 19.51
C SER A 465 -16.42 11.64 18.42
N LEU A 466 -17.16 12.03 17.39
CA LEU A 466 -16.63 12.77 16.23
C LEU A 466 -15.87 14.04 16.65
N THR A 467 -16.43 14.83 17.57
CA THR A 467 -15.81 16.08 18.05
C THR A 467 -14.47 15.82 18.74
N ILE A 468 -14.39 14.81 19.62
CA ILE A 468 -13.15 14.41 20.29
C ILE A 468 -12.15 13.86 19.26
N ASP A 469 -12.65 13.16 18.23
CA ASP A 469 -11.84 12.59 17.15
C ASP A 469 -11.12 13.68 16.32
N LEU A 470 -11.86 14.73 15.97
CA LEU A 470 -11.34 15.91 15.28
C LEU A 470 -10.38 16.68 16.18
N LEU A 471 -10.72 16.90 17.45
CA LEU A 471 -9.85 17.60 18.41
C LEU A 471 -8.50 16.87 18.58
N LYS A 472 -8.50 15.54 18.74
CA LYS A 472 -7.27 14.74 18.79
C LYS A 472 -6.41 14.93 17.54
N SER A 473 -7.04 14.93 16.36
CA SER A 473 -6.33 15.11 15.08
C SER A 473 -5.73 16.51 14.98
N PHE A 474 -6.47 17.53 15.41
CA PHE A 474 -6.03 18.92 15.45
C PHE A 474 -4.86 19.13 16.41
N LEU A 475 -4.90 18.53 17.62
CA LEU A 475 -3.79 18.61 18.58
C LEU A 475 -2.52 17.94 18.05
N VAL A 476 -2.64 16.77 17.42
CA VAL A 476 -1.49 16.10 16.78
C VAL A 476 -0.93 16.95 15.63
N TRP A 477 -1.81 17.58 14.84
CA TRP A 477 -1.41 18.50 13.78
C TRP A 477 -0.67 19.74 14.33
N ILE A 478 -1.19 20.42 15.36
CA ILE A 478 -0.51 21.57 16.00
C ILE A 478 0.88 21.16 16.48
N LEU A 479 1.00 20.04 17.18
CA LEU A 479 2.29 19.57 17.69
C LEU A 479 3.26 19.26 16.55
N THR A 480 2.78 18.60 15.48
CA THR A 480 3.56 18.32 14.27
C THR A 480 4.06 19.62 13.63
N CYS A 481 3.19 20.60 13.41
CA CYS A 481 3.55 21.89 12.85
C CYS A 481 4.53 22.66 13.75
N GLY A 482 4.34 22.60 15.07
CA GLY A 482 5.25 23.22 16.04
C GLY A 482 6.66 22.64 15.96
N ILE A 483 6.79 21.31 15.87
CA ILE A 483 8.10 20.63 15.73
C ILE A 483 8.76 20.99 14.39
N LEU A 484 8.00 20.97 13.29
CA LEU A 484 8.50 21.38 11.97
C LEU A 484 8.99 22.84 11.99
N TYR A 485 8.25 23.73 12.65
CA TYR A 485 8.64 25.13 12.80
C TYR A 485 9.93 25.27 13.63
N VAL A 486 10.05 24.57 14.76
CA VAL A 486 11.26 24.58 15.59
C VAL A 486 12.46 24.05 14.79
N SER A 487 12.30 22.96 14.03
CA SER A 487 13.32 22.45 13.12
C SER A 487 13.76 23.51 12.11
N MET A 488 12.81 24.20 11.46
CA MET A 488 13.11 25.26 10.50
C MET A 488 13.90 26.41 11.15
N VAL A 489 13.53 26.84 12.36
CA VAL A 489 14.25 27.88 13.10
C VAL A 489 15.66 27.42 13.49
N LEU A 490 15.81 26.17 13.92
CA LEU A 490 17.11 25.58 14.25
C LEU A 490 18.02 25.54 13.03
N ASP A 491 17.51 25.06 11.89
CA ASP A 491 18.25 25.02 10.63
C ASP A 491 18.73 26.42 10.23
N PHE A 492 17.86 27.43 10.35
CA PHE A 492 18.20 28.83 10.09
C PHE A 492 19.31 29.37 11.01
N ILE A 493 19.23 29.11 12.32
CA ILE A 493 20.25 29.52 13.29
C ILE A 493 21.58 28.84 12.99
N CYS A 494 21.57 27.52 12.78
CA CYS A 494 22.77 26.74 12.50
C CYS A 494 23.42 27.11 11.17
N GLN A 495 22.63 27.49 10.16
CA GLN A 495 23.13 27.98 8.88
C GLN A 495 23.81 29.35 9.02
N ARG A 496 23.28 30.26 9.86
CA ARG A 496 23.91 31.56 10.14
C ARG A 496 25.21 31.45 10.93
N GLY A 497 25.36 30.42 11.76
CA GLY A 497 26.60 30.16 12.51
C GLY A 497 27.75 29.60 11.66
N GLY A 498 27.50 29.33 10.36
CA GLY A 498 28.49 28.82 9.42
C GLY A 498 28.60 27.28 9.37
N PRO A 499 29.62 26.74 8.66
CA PRO A 499 29.67 25.32 8.34
C PRO A 499 29.78 24.40 9.56
N LEU A 500 30.47 24.84 10.63
CA LEU A 500 30.66 24.04 11.83
C LEU A 500 29.33 23.81 12.57
N THR A 501 28.53 24.86 12.78
CA THR A 501 27.22 24.74 13.45
C THR A 501 26.23 23.97 12.60
N ALA A 502 26.28 24.14 11.27
CA ALA A 502 25.47 23.36 10.34
C ALA A 502 25.84 21.86 10.38
N ALA A 503 27.14 21.52 10.44
CA ALA A 503 27.61 20.14 10.57
C ALA A 503 27.16 19.51 11.90
N LEU A 504 27.25 20.23 13.01
CA LEU A 504 26.78 19.76 14.32
C LEU A 504 25.27 19.48 14.32
N ASN A 505 24.46 20.35 13.68
CA ASN A 505 23.03 20.11 13.51
C ASN A 505 22.75 18.85 12.68
N ALA A 506 23.46 18.68 11.56
CA ALA A 506 23.34 17.48 10.72
C ALA A 506 23.69 16.20 11.50
N LEU A 507 24.78 16.19 12.26
CA LEU A 507 25.17 15.05 13.10
C LEU A 507 24.12 14.74 14.17
N ALA A 508 23.56 15.77 14.81
CA ALA A 508 22.47 15.60 15.77
C ALA A 508 21.22 15.00 15.10
N ALA A 509 20.84 15.51 13.92
CA ALA A 509 19.70 15.01 13.16
C ALA A 509 19.91 13.54 12.73
N ILE A 510 21.11 13.16 12.28
CA ILE A 510 21.47 11.77 11.95
C ILE A 510 21.30 10.87 13.17
N PHE A 511 21.84 11.28 14.32
CA PHE A 511 21.76 10.51 15.55
C PHE A 511 20.31 10.30 16.00
N VAL A 512 19.50 11.36 16.03
CA VAL A 512 18.08 11.27 16.43
C VAL A 512 17.27 10.48 15.42
N ALA A 513 17.50 10.66 14.11
CA ALA A 513 16.87 9.86 13.07
C ALA A 513 17.18 8.37 13.24
N PHE A 514 18.45 8.01 13.46
CA PHE A 514 18.86 6.63 13.74
C PHE A 514 18.12 6.03 14.93
N LEU A 515 18.03 6.76 16.05
CA LEU A 515 17.30 6.30 17.24
C LEU A 515 15.80 6.12 16.95
N SER A 516 15.16 7.09 16.30
CA SER A 516 13.72 7.07 16.00
C SER A 516 13.32 5.96 15.03
N LEU A 517 14.19 5.61 14.07
CA LEU A 517 13.97 4.56 13.08
C LEU A 517 14.23 3.14 13.61
N GLY A 518 14.31 2.99 14.94
CA GLY A 518 14.48 1.69 15.58
C GLY A 518 15.95 1.27 15.76
N GLY A 519 16.92 2.16 15.50
CA GLY A 519 18.33 1.92 15.83
C GLY A 519 18.53 1.57 17.30
N TRP A 520 17.67 2.06 18.20
CA TRP A 520 17.63 1.65 19.60
C TRP A 520 17.37 0.14 19.77
N ASN A 521 16.35 -0.40 19.08
CA ASN A 521 16.03 -1.82 19.14
C ASN A 521 17.17 -2.69 18.58
N TRP A 522 17.87 -2.19 17.56
CA TRP A 522 19.05 -2.86 17.01
C TRP A 522 20.21 -2.90 18.02
N LEU A 523 20.53 -1.76 18.66
CA LEU A 523 21.57 -1.68 19.70
C LEU A 523 21.26 -2.59 20.91
N CYS A 524 19.99 -2.70 21.32
CA CYS A 524 19.60 -3.56 22.43
C CYS A 524 19.58 -5.06 22.09
N ARG A 525 19.35 -5.45 20.82
CA ARG A 525 19.29 -6.85 20.39
C ARG A 525 20.67 -7.52 20.30
N GLY A 526 21.75 -6.78 20.05
CA GLY A 526 23.11 -7.33 19.95
C GLY A 526 23.74 -7.82 21.28
N ARG A 527 22.97 -7.87 22.38
CA ARG A 527 23.42 -8.36 23.70
C ARG A 527 22.71 -9.62 24.19
N ARG A 528 21.92 -10.28 23.34
CA ARG A 528 21.36 -11.62 23.60
C ARG A 528 21.90 -12.56 22.55
#